data_AF-A0AB33JCC3-F1
#
_entry.id   AF-A0AB33JCC3-F1
#
_cell.length_a   1.000
_cell.length_b   1.000
_cell.length_c   1.000
_cell.angle_alpha   90.00
_cell.angle_beta   90.00
_cell.angle_gamma   90.00
#
_symmetry.space_group_name_H-M   'P 1'
#
loop_
_entity.id
_entity.type
_entity.pdbx_description
1 polymer ?
#
loop_
_entity_poly.entity_id
_entity_poly.type
_entity_poly.pdbx_seq_one_letter_code
_entity_poly.pdbx_strand_id
1 'polypeptide(L)'
;MNKELRQQIDIWTEADEHQKVIDALENIAPEKRDFEEIGLLARAYNYIDEYDTALTLLQSIQEEGKDDTNWNFRMGYALYYLDRSREALAHFRKADELTPDDEDTIDFIRCCNKEMPFRARVDAFWQWFLQNEAELSKLVEKRDEYDSDQVLGLIDQGLGLISEDIYFNMGGDYEFTFSIEGNEYLFYLYPYLISRMPEQLKGKWHFSPYNQGADTPFSFQMYGAQIDMQDVYVHAHYDEQHNDFAISFYEEHLCSLPEAQAYNAFYIMMELMLGEGLSYQYIANVKRAEKQEEEMFPLPELRSYITETLKANGKQVFENPKDVFISYRLEPKENEELRYDVAIGTTRFSHLISQYYEDDTGLFDKLNGFGAQAVFLAFPYDNIGAEERKAVLDFRYKLEDRIEKEILNQDGLGLLLGGASGTGSCYIDLLLYDVNAFLDKVVSVLREYSQYSFYLSDFRQHCMLTRLSAPTESDD
;
A
#
# COMPACT_ATOMS: atom_id res chain seq x y z
N MET A 1 -14.77 7.07 -39.69
CA MET A 1 -15.31 8.44 -39.54
C MET A 1 -14.74 9.47 -40.54
N ASN A 2 -15.55 10.44 -41.00
CA ASN A 2 -15.11 11.62 -41.78
C ASN A 2 -14.31 12.59 -40.88
N LYS A 3 -13.18 13.12 -41.35
CA LYS A 3 -12.33 14.11 -40.63
C LYS A 3 -13.10 15.35 -40.17
N GLU A 4 -14.03 15.87 -40.97
CA GLU A 4 -14.83 17.03 -40.60
C GLU A 4 -15.76 16.72 -39.42
N LEU A 5 -16.38 15.52 -39.42
CA LEU A 5 -17.23 15.06 -38.33
C LEU A 5 -16.42 14.87 -37.04
N ARG A 6 -15.21 14.29 -37.14
CA ARG A 6 -14.30 14.13 -35.99
C ARG A 6 -13.98 15.47 -35.33
N GLN A 7 -13.54 16.44 -36.13
CA GLN A 7 -13.24 17.80 -35.63
C GLN A 7 -14.45 18.44 -34.99
N GLN A 8 -15.65 18.23 -35.55
CA GLN A 8 -16.87 18.77 -34.97
C GLN A 8 -17.23 18.10 -33.63
N ILE A 9 -17.01 16.79 -33.50
CA ILE A 9 -17.19 16.05 -32.24
C ILE A 9 -16.20 16.54 -31.18
N ASP A 10 -14.95 16.81 -31.55
CA ASP A 10 -13.94 17.34 -30.63
C ASP A 10 -14.39 18.72 -30.10
N ILE A 11 -14.85 19.62 -30.99
CA ILE A 11 -15.39 20.94 -30.60
C ILE A 11 -16.60 20.81 -29.65
N TRP A 12 -17.53 19.88 -29.93
CA TRP A 12 -18.67 19.67 -29.05
C TRP A 12 -18.26 19.06 -27.71
N THR A 13 -17.26 18.19 -27.70
CA THR A 13 -16.75 17.58 -26.46
C THR A 13 -16.05 18.63 -25.59
N GLU A 14 -15.23 19.51 -26.17
CA GLU A 14 -14.58 20.63 -25.45
C GLU A 14 -15.59 21.65 -24.89
N ALA A 15 -16.81 21.69 -25.44
CA ALA A 15 -17.88 22.58 -25.01
C ALA A 15 -18.94 21.88 -24.13
N ASP A 16 -18.69 20.66 -23.66
CA ASP A 16 -19.63 19.80 -22.91
C ASP A 16 -20.99 19.57 -23.61
N GLU A 17 -21.02 19.70 -24.95
CA GLU A 17 -22.22 19.53 -25.79
C GLU A 17 -22.42 18.05 -26.19
N HIS A 18 -22.34 17.13 -25.23
CA HIS A 18 -22.37 15.68 -25.49
C HIS A 18 -23.64 15.20 -26.20
N GLN A 19 -24.79 15.83 -25.95
CA GLN A 19 -26.03 15.51 -26.67
C GLN A 19 -25.90 15.72 -28.20
N LYS A 20 -25.15 16.73 -28.65
CA LYS A 20 -24.93 16.96 -30.09
C LYS A 20 -24.05 15.87 -30.71
N VAL A 21 -23.09 15.35 -29.96
CA VAL A 21 -22.27 14.19 -30.37
C VAL A 21 -23.16 12.97 -30.55
N ILE A 22 -24.05 12.71 -29.58
CA ILE A 22 -25.02 11.61 -29.64
C ILE A 22 -25.92 11.77 -30.87
N ASP A 23 -26.59 12.91 -31.01
CA ASP A 23 -27.50 13.17 -32.13
C ASP A 23 -26.79 12.97 -33.49
N ALA A 24 -25.55 13.44 -33.63
CA ALA A 24 -24.78 13.30 -34.86
C ALA A 24 -24.40 11.84 -35.18
N LEU A 25 -23.93 11.09 -34.19
CA LEU A 25 -23.50 9.70 -34.36
C LEU A 25 -24.70 8.73 -34.46
N GLU A 26 -25.82 9.04 -33.82
CA GLU A 26 -27.05 8.25 -33.93
C GLU A 26 -27.69 8.33 -35.32
N ASN A 27 -27.48 9.42 -36.06
CA ASN A 27 -27.89 9.55 -37.45
C ASN A 27 -27.16 8.58 -38.40
N ILE A 28 -26.02 8.02 -37.98
CA ILE A 28 -25.35 6.92 -38.68
C ILE A 28 -26.03 5.62 -38.26
N ALA A 29 -26.48 4.82 -39.24
CA ALA A 29 -27.11 3.54 -38.97
C ALA A 29 -26.16 2.63 -38.16
N PRO A 30 -26.64 1.89 -37.12
CA PRO A 30 -25.77 1.11 -36.24
C PRO A 30 -24.79 0.17 -36.96
N GLU A 31 -25.22 -0.45 -38.06
CA GLU A 31 -24.42 -1.42 -38.84
C GLU A 31 -23.32 -0.74 -39.68
N LYS A 32 -23.34 0.59 -39.76
CA LYS A 32 -22.37 1.41 -40.50
C LYS A 32 -21.38 2.12 -39.58
N ARG A 33 -21.59 2.08 -38.26
CA ARG A 33 -20.68 2.71 -37.30
C ARG A 33 -19.42 1.87 -37.19
N ASP A 34 -18.26 2.52 -37.31
CA ASP A 34 -16.97 1.86 -37.06
C ASP A 34 -16.62 1.87 -35.56
N PHE A 35 -15.52 1.20 -35.21
CA PHE A 35 -15.00 1.13 -33.83
C PHE A 35 -14.87 2.51 -33.17
N GLU A 36 -14.37 3.50 -33.91
CA GLU A 36 -14.14 4.86 -33.40
C GLU A 36 -15.48 5.58 -33.16
N GLU A 37 -16.43 5.48 -34.09
CA GLU A 37 -17.77 6.06 -33.97
C GLU A 37 -18.56 5.45 -32.80
N ILE A 38 -18.49 4.12 -32.60
CA ILE A 38 -19.12 3.45 -31.46
C ILE A 38 -18.46 3.89 -30.15
N GLY A 39 -17.13 3.96 -30.11
CA GLY A 39 -16.39 4.40 -28.93
C GLY A 39 -16.70 5.85 -28.55
N LEU A 40 -16.77 6.77 -29.51
CA LEU A 40 -17.10 8.18 -29.27
C LEU A 40 -18.56 8.36 -28.86
N LEU A 41 -19.47 7.56 -29.40
CA LEU A 41 -20.87 7.53 -28.99
C LEU A 41 -21.00 7.06 -27.54
N ALA A 42 -20.32 5.97 -27.17
CA ALA A 42 -20.31 5.47 -25.80
C ALA A 42 -19.71 6.51 -24.82
N ARG A 43 -18.63 7.19 -25.21
CA ARG A 43 -18.07 8.31 -24.43
C ARG A 43 -19.11 9.39 -24.17
N ALA A 44 -19.86 9.79 -25.21
CA ALA A 44 -20.87 10.83 -25.06
C ALA A 44 -22.02 10.39 -24.14
N TYR A 45 -22.43 9.11 -24.19
CA TYR A 45 -23.41 8.56 -23.25
C TYR A 45 -22.89 8.53 -21.81
N ASN A 46 -21.63 8.16 -21.60
CA ASN A 46 -20.99 8.23 -20.28
C ASN A 46 -21.10 9.63 -19.67
N TYR A 47 -20.85 10.69 -20.44
CA TYR A 47 -20.89 12.08 -19.93
C TYR A 47 -22.31 12.65 -19.75
N ILE A 48 -23.36 11.92 -20.13
CA ILE A 48 -24.76 12.29 -19.81
C ILE A 48 -25.42 11.29 -18.85
N ASP A 49 -24.59 10.51 -18.14
CA ASP A 49 -25.00 9.54 -17.13
C ASP A 49 -25.84 8.35 -17.66
N GLU A 50 -25.78 8.08 -18.96
CA GLU A 50 -26.45 6.94 -19.61
C GLU A 50 -25.51 5.72 -19.71
N TYR A 51 -24.98 5.31 -18.55
CA TYR A 51 -23.89 4.33 -18.45
C TYR A 51 -24.24 2.95 -18.99
N ASP A 52 -25.46 2.45 -18.78
CA ASP A 52 -25.92 1.17 -19.34
C ASP A 52 -25.88 1.16 -20.88
N THR A 53 -26.23 2.29 -21.49
CA THR A 53 -26.20 2.47 -22.95
C THR A 53 -24.76 2.49 -23.45
N ALA A 54 -23.89 3.25 -22.78
CA ALA A 54 -22.46 3.29 -23.08
C ALA A 54 -21.83 1.89 -22.98
N LEU A 55 -22.13 1.15 -21.89
CA LEU A 55 -21.63 -0.19 -21.66
C LEU A 55 -22.08 -1.16 -22.75
N THR A 56 -23.35 -1.11 -23.16
CA THR A 56 -23.89 -1.95 -24.24
C THR A 56 -23.16 -1.69 -25.56
N LEU A 57 -22.89 -0.41 -25.88
CA LEU A 57 -22.14 -0.03 -27.08
C LEU A 57 -20.70 -0.54 -27.03
N LEU A 58 -20.00 -0.34 -25.92
CA LEU A 58 -18.61 -0.78 -25.76
C LEU A 58 -18.48 -2.31 -25.82
N GLN A 59 -19.41 -3.04 -25.20
CA GLN A 59 -19.47 -4.51 -25.27
C GLN A 59 -19.64 -5.02 -26.70
N SER A 60 -20.40 -4.30 -27.55
CA SER A 60 -20.59 -4.68 -28.95
C SER A 60 -19.29 -4.71 -29.78
N ILE A 61 -18.25 -4.01 -29.32
CA ILE A 61 -16.93 -3.89 -29.96
C ILE A 61 -15.80 -4.48 -29.10
N GLN A 62 -16.12 -5.35 -28.13
CA GLN A 62 -15.13 -5.90 -27.17
C GLN A 62 -13.94 -6.59 -27.84
N GLU A 63 -14.16 -7.39 -28.88
CA GLU A 63 -13.07 -8.12 -29.54
C GLU A 63 -12.04 -7.20 -30.21
N GLU A 64 -12.50 -6.06 -30.71
CA GLU A 64 -11.63 -5.02 -31.29
C GLU A 64 -11.02 -4.11 -30.20
N GLY A 65 -11.73 -3.92 -29.08
CA GLY A 65 -11.40 -2.92 -28.06
C GLY A 65 -10.58 -3.38 -26.86
N LYS A 66 -10.49 -4.68 -26.57
CA LYS A 66 -9.83 -5.18 -25.34
C LYS A 66 -8.36 -4.74 -25.17
N ASP A 67 -7.67 -4.45 -26.27
CA ASP A 67 -6.28 -3.99 -26.30
C ASP A 67 -6.17 -2.47 -26.64
N ASP A 68 -7.28 -1.72 -26.57
CA ASP A 68 -7.32 -0.26 -26.74
C ASP A 68 -7.49 0.46 -25.39
N THR A 69 -6.64 1.45 -25.13
CA THR A 69 -6.65 2.22 -23.88
C THR A 69 -7.98 2.95 -23.67
N ASN A 70 -8.49 3.64 -24.68
CA ASN A 70 -9.70 4.45 -24.56
C ASN A 70 -10.95 3.58 -24.35
N TRP A 71 -11.01 2.43 -25.00
CA TRP A 71 -12.09 1.46 -24.81
C TRP A 71 -12.09 0.95 -23.37
N ASN A 72 -10.93 0.55 -22.84
CA ASN A 72 -10.80 0.10 -21.45
C ASN A 72 -11.16 1.22 -20.47
N PHE A 73 -10.66 2.44 -20.67
CA PHE A 73 -11.02 3.58 -19.82
C PHE A 73 -12.54 3.84 -19.83
N ARG A 74 -13.19 3.83 -21.00
CA ARG A 74 -14.64 4.07 -21.12
C ARG A 74 -15.48 2.94 -20.52
N MET A 75 -15.01 1.69 -20.63
CA MET A 75 -15.62 0.54 -19.94
C MET A 75 -15.51 0.71 -18.43
N GLY A 76 -14.31 1.03 -17.94
CA GLY A 76 -14.05 1.31 -16.52
C GLY A 76 -14.95 2.42 -15.99
N TYR A 77 -15.04 3.54 -16.72
CA TYR A 77 -15.87 4.69 -16.36
C TYR A 77 -17.35 4.29 -16.22
N ALA A 78 -17.92 3.63 -17.23
CA ALA A 78 -19.32 3.18 -17.18
C ALA A 78 -19.56 2.22 -16.00
N LEU A 79 -18.66 1.27 -15.78
CA LEU A 79 -18.77 0.29 -14.69
C LEU A 79 -18.63 0.94 -13.30
N TYR A 80 -17.75 1.92 -13.16
CA TYR A 80 -17.54 2.65 -11.91
C TYR A 80 -18.82 3.34 -11.44
N TYR A 81 -19.43 4.14 -12.31
CA TYR A 81 -20.69 4.83 -11.98
C TYR A 81 -21.93 3.93 -11.92
N LEU A 82 -21.80 2.65 -12.29
CA LEU A 82 -22.81 1.61 -12.08
C LEU A 82 -22.56 0.81 -10.78
N ASP A 83 -21.71 1.30 -9.87
CA ASP A 83 -21.33 0.66 -8.61
C ASP A 83 -20.66 -0.73 -8.81
N ARG A 84 -19.96 -0.93 -9.94
CA ARG A 84 -19.26 -2.18 -10.29
C ARG A 84 -17.74 -2.01 -10.20
N SER A 85 -17.26 -1.45 -9.09
CA SER A 85 -15.87 -0.99 -8.90
C SER A 85 -14.81 -2.08 -9.13
N ARG A 86 -15.11 -3.36 -8.81
CA ARG A 86 -14.17 -4.47 -9.08
C ARG A 86 -13.96 -4.70 -10.57
N GLU A 87 -15.03 -4.64 -11.35
CA GLU A 87 -14.95 -4.81 -12.80
C GLU A 87 -14.36 -3.56 -13.46
N ALA A 88 -14.72 -2.38 -12.95
CA ALA A 88 -14.13 -1.11 -13.37
C ALA A 88 -12.61 -1.10 -13.17
N LEU A 89 -12.14 -1.52 -11.99
CA LEU A 89 -10.71 -1.58 -11.65
C LEU A 89 -9.91 -2.45 -12.64
N ALA A 90 -10.47 -3.60 -13.05
CA ALA A 90 -9.81 -4.47 -14.04
C ALA A 90 -9.60 -3.75 -15.39
N HIS A 91 -10.59 -2.98 -15.83
CA HIS A 91 -10.48 -2.18 -17.06
C HIS A 91 -9.54 -0.98 -16.91
N PHE A 92 -9.57 -0.27 -15.78
CA PHE A 92 -8.64 0.84 -15.55
C PHE A 92 -7.19 0.37 -15.42
N ARG A 93 -6.92 -0.74 -14.73
CA ARG A 93 -5.60 -1.38 -14.72
C ARG A 93 -5.15 -1.74 -16.13
N LYS A 94 -6.06 -2.27 -16.97
CA LYS A 94 -5.72 -2.56 -18.36
C LYS A 94 -5.40 -1.30 -19.17
N ALA A 95 -6.10 -0.20 -18.93
CA ALA A 95 -5.80 1.08 -19.55
C ALA A 95 -4.42 1.60 -19.10
N ASP A 96 -4.11 1.52 -17.80
CA ASP A 96 -2.81 1.92 -17.23
C ASP A 96 -1.65 1.05 -17.76
N GLU A 97 -1.84 -0.27 -17.91
CA GLU A 97 -0.85 -1.15 -18.56
C GLU A 97 -0.53 -0.71 -20.00
N LEU A 98 -1.53 -0.26 -20.76
CA LEU A 98 -1.39 0.12 -22.16
C LEU A 98 -0.84 1.55 -22.32
N THR A 99 -1.25 2.46 -21.43
CA THR A 99 -0.81 3.85 -21.36
C THR A 99 -0.53 4.19 -19.89
N PRO A 100 0.69 3.88 -19.40
CA PRO A 100 1.08 4.22 -18.03
C PRO A 100 1.13 5.74 -17.82
N ASP A 101 1.04 6.14 -16.56
CA ASP A 101 1.19 7.54 -16.10
C ASP A 101 0.04 8.48 -16.55
N ASP A 102 -1.10 7.93 -17.01
CA ASP A 102 -2.31 8.70 -17.27
C ASP A 102 -3.03 9.06 -15.96
N GLU A 103 -3.03 10.35 -15.60
CA GLU A 103 -3.51 10.84 -14.30
C GLU A 103 -4.99 10.49 -14.04
N ASP A 104 -5.85 10.64 -15.04
CA ASP A 104 -7.28 10.32 -14.93
C ASP A 104 -7.47 8.82 -14.65
N THR A 105 -6.76 7.95 -15.38
CA THR A 105 -6.81 6.50 -15.17
C THR A 105 -6.36 6.12 -13.76
N ILE A 106 -5.24 6.68 -13.31
CA ILE A 106 -4.69 6.43 -11.97
C ILE A 106 -5.66 6.90 -10.88
N ASP A 107 -6.29 8.07 -11.03
CA ASP A 107 -7.26 8.58 -10.07
C ASP A 107 -8.53 7.71 -10.01
N PHE A 108 -9.00 7.17 -11.14
CA PHE A 108 -10.09 6.18 -11.12
C PHE A 108 -9.69 4.85 -10.47
N ILE A 109 -8.45 4.38 -10.66
CA ILE A 109 -7.91 3.21 -9.93
C ILE A 109 -7.97 3.49 -8.42
N ARG A 110 -7.51 4.67 -8.00
CA ARG A 110 -7.53 5.11 -6.60
C ARG A 110 -8.93 5.11 -6.01
N CYS A 111 -9.90 5.65 -6.75
CA CYS A 111 -11.32 5.66 -6.36
C CYS A 111 -11.89 4.24 -6.25
N CYS A 112 -11.68 3.37 -7.25
CA CYS A 112 -12.15 1.99 -7.22
C CYS A 112 -11.63 1.24 -5.99
N ASN A 113 -10.34 1.41 -5.68
CA ASN A 113 -9.74 0.77 -4.51
C ASN A 113 -10.31 1.30 -3.19
N LYS A 114 -10.60 2.59 -3.09
CA LYS A 114 -11.23 3.21 -1.92
C LYS A 114 -12.64 2.66 -1.66
N GLU A 115 -13.40 2.33 -2.71
CA GLU A 115 -14.72 1.69 -2.61
C GLU A 115 -14.64 0.21 -2.21
N MET A 116 -13.47 -0.41 -2.35
CA MET A 116 -13.18 -1.77 -1.94
C MET A 116 -12.13 -1.77 -0.81
N PRO A 117 -12.46 -1.29 0.39
CA PRO A 117 -11.50 -1.01 1.45
C PRO A 117 -10.75 -2.26 1.91
N PHE A 118 -9.48 -2.12 2.28
CA PHE A 118 -8.61 -3.19 2.75
C PHE A 118 -9.26 -4.01 3.87
N ARG A 119 -9.95 -3.34 4.79
CA ARG A 119 -10.73 -4.01 5.85
C ARG A 119 -11.75 -5.01 5.32
N ALA A 120 -12.54 -4.64 4.31
CA ALA A 120 -13.54 -5.53 3.74
C ALA A 120 -12.89 -6.69 2.97
N ARG A 121 -11.77 -6.43 2.30
CA ARG A 121 -10.98 -7.45 1.61
C ARG A 121 -10.38 -8.47 2.58
N VAL A 122 -9.82 -8.00 3.70
CA VAL A 122 -9.31 -8.83 4.81
C VAL A 122 -10.43 -9.70 5.40
N ASP A 123 -11.60 -9.12 5.65
CA ASP A 123 -12.75 -9.87 6.16
C ASP A 123 -13.19 -10.95 5.15
N ALA A 124 -13.21 -10.64 3.85
CA ALA A 124 -13.51 -11.61 2.80
C ALA A 124 -12.49 -12.75 2.73
N PHE A 125 -11.19 -12.45 2.84
CA PHE A 125 -10.13 -13.46 2.91
C PHE A 125 -10.33 -14.42 4.09
N TRP A 126 -10.60 -13.91 5.29
CA TRP A 126 -10.81 -14.77 6.45
C TRP A 126 -12.08 -15.61 6.36
N GLN A 127 -13.15 -15.08 5.76
CA GLN A 127 -14.34 -15.89 5.47
C GLN A 127 -14.05 -17.00 4.46
N TRP A 128 -13.30 -16.68 3.40
CA TRP A 128 -12.85 -17.67 2.44
C TRP A 128 -11.97 -18.74 3.12
N PHE A 129 -11.03 -18.33 3.98
CA PHE A 129 -10.14 -19.27 4.67
C PHE A 129 -10.92 -20.24 5.56
N LEU A 130 -11.90 -19.74 6.32
CA LEU A 130 -12.78 -20.59 7.14
C LEU A 130 -13.59 -21.60 6.30
N GLN A 131 -14.07 -21.19 5.13
CA GLN A 131 -14.82 -22.06 4.24
C GLN A 131 -13.95 -23.15 3.62
N ASN A 132 -12.67 -22.86 3.39
CA ASN A 132 -11.72 -23.77 2.75
C ASN A 132 -10.76 -24.47 3.74
N GLU A 133 -10.90 -24.23 5.04
CA GLU A 133 -9.97 -24.70 6.10
C GLU A 133 -9.73 -26.21 6.05
N ALA A 134 -10.79 -27.00 5.83
CA ALA A 134 -10.70 -28.45 5.78
C ALA A 134 -9.95 -28.96 4.54
N GLU A 135 -9.99 -28.21 3.44
CA GLU A 135 -9.22 -28.51 2.23
C GLU A 135 -7.77 -28.07 2.40
N LEU A 136 -7.54 -26.84 2.84
CA LEU A 136 -6.21 -26.30 3.18
C LEU A 136 -5.46 -27.20 4.16
N SER A 137 -6.17 -27.76 5.15
CA SER A 137 -5.58 -28.71 6.10
C SER A 137 -5.08 -29.98 5.44
N LYS A 138 -5.83 -30.52 4.47
CA LYS A 138 -5.38 -31.71 3.73
C LYS A 138 -4.13 -31.40 2.92
N LEU A 139 -4.04 -30.19 2.37
CA LEU A 139 -2.86 -29.75 1.62
C LEU A 139 -1.62 -29.69 2.53
N VAL A 140 -1.77 -29.22 3.77
CA VAL A 140 -0.69 -29.23 4.77
C VAL A 140 -0.32 -30.65 5.20
N GLU A 141 -1.30 -31.49 5.54
CA GLU A 141 -1.08 -32.85 6.06
C GLU A 141 -0.52 -33.82 5.02
N LYS A 142 -0.81 -33.60 3.75
CA LYS A 142 -0.46 -34.50 2.63
C LYS A 142 0.33 -33.78 1.55
N ARG A 143 1.23 -32.88 1.96
CA ARG A 143 1.98 -32.00 1.05
C ARG A 143 2.65 -32.74 -0.11
N ASP A 144 3.15 -33.96 0.14
CA ASP A 144 3.82 -34.79 -0.88
C ASP A 144 2.86 -35.45 -1.90
N GLU A 145 1.55 -35.44 -1.64
CA GLU A 145 0.53 -36.05 -2.51
C GLU A 145 -0.09 -35.06 -3.50
N TYR A 146 0.09 -33.75 -3.29
CA TYR A 146 -0.51 -32.70 -4.10
C TYR A 146 0.50 -32.04 -5.04
N ASP A 147 0.01 -31.68 -6.22
CA ASP A 147 0.75 -30.87 -7.17
C ASP A 147 0.86 -29.43 -6.67
N SER A 148 2.06 -28.84 -6.74
CA SER A 148 2.31 -27.49 -6.23
C SER A 148 1.39 -26.45 -6.89
N ASP A 149 1.11 -26.62 -8.18
CA ASP A 149 0.23 -25.71 -8.93
C ASP A 149 -1.23 -25.76 -8.43
N GLN A 150 -1.71 -26.91 -7.96
CA GLN A 150 -3.06 -27.03 -7.39
C GLN A 150 -3.16 -26.34 -6.03
N VAL A 151 -2.11 -26.47 -5.20
CA VAL A 151 -2.03 -25.81 -3.90
C VAL A 151 -2.01 -24.29 -4.09
N LEU A 152 -1.15 -23.81 -4.99
CA LEU A 152 -1.04 -22.38 -5.32
C LEU A 152 -2.36 -21.86 -5.87
N GLY A 153 -2.97 -22.54 -6.85
CA GLY A 153 -4.23 -22.10 -7.46
C GLY A 153 -5.42 -22.05 -6.48
N LEU A 154 -5.42 -22.84 -5.41
CA LEU A 154 -6.43 -22.70 -4.35
C LEU A 154 -6.12 -21.46 -3.48
N ILE A 155 -4.88 -21.33 -2.99
CA ILE A 155 -4.50 -20.23 -2.09
C ILE A 155 -4.63 -18.87 -2.78
N ASP A 156 -4.29 -18.79 -4.07
CA ASP A 156 -4.41 -17.59 -4.90
C ASP A 156 -5.86 -17.08 -5.00
N GLN A 157 -6.86 -17.96 -4.95
CA GLN A 157 -8.27 -17.54 -4.89
C GLN A 157 -8.57 -16.75 -3.62
N GLY A 158 -7.96 -17.14 -2.50
CA GLY A 158 -8.09 -16.43 -1.23
C GLY A 158 -7.29 -15.14 -1.22
N LEU A 159 -6.02 -15.20 -1.61
CA LEU A 159 -5.12 -14.05 -1.59
C LEU A 159 -5.57 -12.96 -2.57
N GLY A 160 -6.10 -13.33 -3.73
CA GLY A 160 -6.68 -12.41 -4.72
C GLY A 160 -7.91 -11.64 -4.22
N LEU A 161 -8.50 -12.03 -3.07
CA LEU A 161 -9.51 -11.20 -2.40
C LEU A 161 -8.90 -9.94 -1.77
N ILE A 162 -7.61 -9.99 -1.41
CA ILE A 162 -6.84 -8.91 -0.81
C ILE A 162 -6.17 -8.06 -1.88
N SER A 163 -5.24 -8.67 -2.64
CA SER A 163 -4.49 -8.04 -3.72
C SER A 163 -3.96 -9.11 -4.67
N GLU A 164 -3.69 -8.68 -5.90
CA GLU A 164 -2.82 -9.41 -6.83
C GLU A 164 -1.37 -9.25 -6.29
N ASP A 165 -0.53 -10.27 -6.42
CA ASP A 165 0.89 -10.29 -5.97
C ASP A 165 1.16 -10.34 -4.45
N ILE A 166 0.50 -11.26 -3.74
CA ILE A 166 0.84 -11.59 -2.35
C ILE A 166 1.72 -12.84 -2.29
N TYR A 167 2.91 -12.68 -1.73
CA TYR A 167 3.86 -13.77 -1.52
C TYR A 167 3.71 -14.37 -0.12
N PHE A 168 3.86 -15.69 -0.04
CA PHE A 168 3.69 -16.43 1.21
C PHE A 168 4.54 -17.70 1.22
N ASN A 169 4.78 -18.20 2.42
CA ASN A 169 5.37 -19.49 2.70
C ASN A 169 4.42 -20.28 3.60
N MET A 170 4.12 -21.51 3.19
CA MET A 170 3.34 -22.44 4.01
C MET A 170 4.25 -23.55 4.53
N GLY A 171 4.39 -23.61 5.86
CA GLY A 171 5.24 -24.55 6.58
C GLY A 171 4.51 -25.85 6.92
N GLY A 172 5.26 -26.80 7.49
CA GLY A 172 4.65 -27.91 8.22
C GLY A 172 3.96 -27.40 9.50
N ASP A 173 3.08 -28.19 10.08
CA ASP A 173 2.39 -27.85 11.34
C ASP A 173 1.51 -26.58 11.27
N TYR A 174 0.84 -26.38 10.13
CA TYR A 174 -0.16 -25.33 9.94
C TYR A 174 0.38 -23.90 10.07
N GLU A 175 1.66 -23.71 9.76
CA GLU A 175 2.30 -22.40 9.66
C GLU A 175 2.01 -21.74 8.30
N PHE A 176 1.62 -20.47 8.34
CA PHE A 176 1.43 -19.63 7.16
C PHE A 176 2.08 -18.27 7.39
N THR A 177 3.12 -17.99 6.62
CA THR A 177 3.92 -16.77 6.76
C THR A 177 3.79 -15.95 5.50
N PHE A 178 3.26 -14.74 5.59
CA PHE A 178 3.35 -13.78 4.49
C PHE A 178 4.82 -13.38 4.30
N SER A 179 5.20 -12.97 3.10
CA SER A 179 6.50 -12.34 2.85
C SER A 179 6.28 -10.91 2.36
N ILE A 180 7.17 -10.01 2.77
CA ILE A 180 7.15 -8.64 2.31
C ILE A 180 7.90 -8.46 0.99
N GLU A 181 8.80 -9.37 0.60
CA GLU A 181 9.59 -9.27 -0.64
C GLU A 181 10.24 -7.88 -0.83
N GLY A 182 10.81 -7.32 0.26
CA GLY A 182 11.40 -5.98 0.27
C GLY A 182 10.42 -4.80 0.21
N ASN A 183 9.11 -5.05 0.23
CA ASN A 183 8.07 -4.02 0.17
C ASN A 183 7.66 -3.54 1.57
N GLU A 184 8.24 -2.43 2.01
CA GLU A 184 8.08 -1.88 3.36
C GLU A 184 6.63 -1.55 3.78
N TYR A 185 5.75 -1.18 2.84
CA TYR A 185 4.36 -0.85 3.16
C TYR A 185 3.58 -2.05 3.73
N LEU A 186 4.03 -3.27 3.43
CA LEU A 186 3.42 -4.49 3.92
C LEU A 186 3.63 -4.69 5.44
N PHE A 187 4.66 -4.08 6.03
CA PHE A 187 4.81 -4.05 7.50
C PHE A 187 3.67 -3.31 8.21
N TYR A 188 2.94 -2.45 7.49
CA TYR A 188 1.80 -1.72 8.02
C TYR A 188 0.48 -2.46 7.74
N LEU A 189 0.40 -3.22 6.64
CA LEU A 189 -0.83 -3.91 6.22
C LEU A 189 -0.98 -5.32 6.83
N TYR A 190 0.05 -6.15 6.76
CA TYR A 190 -0.06 -7.55 7.18
C TYR A 190 -0.32 -7.76 8.68
N PRO A 191 0.23 -6.96 9.62
CA PRO A 191 -0.16 -7.09 11.02
C PRO A 191 -1.65 -6.89 11.25
N TYR A 192 -2.29 -5.98 10.49
CA TYR A 192 -3.73 -5.82 10.55
C TYR A 192 -4.46 -7.04 10.00
N LEU A 193 -4.05 -7.56 8.84
CA LEU A 193 -4.58 -8.80 8.27
C LEU A 193 -4.57 -9.93 9.32
N ILE A 194 -3.44 -10.18 9.98
CA ILE A 194 -3.33 -11.21 11.02
C ILE A 194 -4.15 -10.90 12.27
N SER A 195 -4.25 -9.63 12.67
CA SER A 195 -5.06 -9.23 13.83
C SER A 195 -6.55 -9.56 13.67
N ARG A 196 -7.02 -9.69 12.43
CA ARG A 196 -8.40 -10.04 12.06
C ARG A 196 -8.66 -11.55 11.98
N MET A 197 -7.64 -12.38 12.22
CA MET A 197 -7.76 -13.83 12.20
C MET A 197 -8.90 -14.34 13.12
N PRO A 198 -9.86 -15.11 12.58
CA PRO A 198 -10.94 -15.70 13.35
C PRO A 198 -10.45 -16.58 14.51
N GLU A 199 -11.10 -16.48 15.66
CA GLU A 199 -10.72 -17.20 16.89
C GLU A 199 -10.70 -18.72 16.71
N GLN A 200 -11.55 -19.24 15.82
CA GLN A 200 -11.65 -20.67 15.48
C GLN A 200 -10.36 -21.23 14.88
N LEU A 201 -9.56 -20.40 14.21
CA LEU A 201 -8.34 -20.83 13.54
C LEU A 201 -7.13 -20.81 14.49
N LYS A 202 -7.13 -19.94 15.51
CA LYS A 202 -5.95 -19.68 16.38
C LYS A 202 -5.45 -20.88 17.16
N GLY A 203 -6.29 -21.89 17.38
CA GLY A 203 -5.90 -23.12 18.07
C GLY A 203 -5.18 -24.13 17.19
N LYS A 204 -5.12 -23.91 15.87
CA LYS A 204 -4.60 -24.86 14.88
C LYS A 204 -3.62 -24.20 13.91
N TRP A 205 -4.00 -23.07 13.34
CA TRP A 205 -3.19 -22.35 12.36
C TRP A 205 -2.33 -21.28 13.03
N HIS A 206 -1.10 -21.13 12.54
CA HIS A 206 -0.13 -20.17 13.04
C HIS A 206 0.25 -19.21 11.91
N PHE A 207 -0.30 -17.99 11.96
CA PHE A 207 -0.05 -16.97 10.95
C PHE A 207 1.00 -15.97 11.39
N SER A 208 1.96 -15.70 10.50
CA SER A 208 2.97 -14.66 10.67
C SER A 208 2.83 -13.59 9.59
N PRO A 209 2.86 -12.28 9.95
CA PRO A 209 2.70 -11.19 8.98
C PRO A 209 3.90 -11.02 8.05
N TYR A 210 5.04 -11.58 8.41
CA TYR A 210 6.30 -11.57 7.66
C TYR A 210 7.23 -12.62 8.27
N ASN A 211 8.32 -12.94 7.59
CA ASN A 211 9.31 -13.90 8.06
C ASN A 211 9.95 -13.42 9.38
N GLN A 212 9.85 -14.24 10.42
CA GLN A 212 10.37 -13.96 11.76
C GLN A 212 11.83 -14.41 11.97
N GLY A 213 12.48 -14.96 10.94
CA GLY A 213 13.80 -15.57 11.04
C GLY A 213 13.75 -16.98 11.63
N ALA A 214 14.86 -17.71 11.54
CA ALA A 214 14.97 -19.08 12.03
C ALA A 214 16.23 -19.27 12.88
N ASP A 215 16.08 -19.98 13.99
CA ASP A 215 17.20 -20.29 14.90
C ASP A 215 17.94 -21.57 14.51
N THR A 216 17.32 -22.42 13.67
CA THR A 216 17.89 -23.71 13.26
C THR A 216 18.44 -23.61 11.85
N PRO A 217 19.73 -23.92 11.63
CA PRO A 217 20.30 -23.93 10.29
C PRO A 217 19.68 -25.04 9.43
N PHE A 218 19.62 -24.79 8.13
CA PHE A 218 19.19 -25.76 7.13
C PHE A 218 19.99 -25.61 5.84
N SER A 219 19.85 -26.56 4.93
CA SER A 219 20.51 -26.48 3.62
C SER A 219 19.70 -25.60 2.67
N PHE A 220 20.34 -24.58 2.11
CA PHE A 220 19.81 -23.68 1.11
C PHE A 220 20.28 -24.11 -0.28
N GLN A 221 19.37 -24.09 -1.26
CA GLN A 221 19.71 -24.43 -2.64
C GLN A 221 19.20 -23.36 -3.62
N MET A 222 20.11 -22.73 -4.34
CA MET A 222 19.80 -21.73 -5.37
C MET A 222 20.94 -21.65 -6.39
N TYR A 223 20.62 -21.33 -7.64
CA TYR A 223 21.61 -21.20 -8.73
C TYR A 223 22.53 -22.44 -8.92
N GLY A 224 22.06 -23.61 -8.50
CA GLY A 224 22.85 -24.85 -8.54
C GLY A 224 23.88 -25.01 -7.42
N ALA A 225 24.00 -24.04 -6.50
CA ALA A 225 24.75 -24.17 -5.26
C ALA A 225 23.86 -24.76 -4.16
N GLN A 226 24.42 -25.67 -3.37
CA GLN A 226 23.81 -26.19 -2.15
C GLN A 226 24.73 -25.79 -0.99
N ILE A 227 24.23 -24.93 -0.10
CA ILE A 227 25.00 -24.28 0.97
C ILE A 227 24.32 -24.59 2.30
N ASP A 228 25.09 -24.95 3.32
CA ASP A 228 24.55 -25.03 4.69
C ASP A 228 24.64 -23.64 5.33
N MET A 229 23.55 -23.15 5.94
CA MET A 229 23.55 -21.85 6.61
C MET A 229 24.66 -21.75 7.67
N GLN A 230 25.02 -22.88 8.30
CA GLN A 230 26.08 -22.95 9.31
C GLN A 230 27.48 -22.65 8.75
N ASP A 231 27.68 -22.85 7.44
CA ASP A 231 28.96 -22.64 6.75
C ASP A 231 29.06 -21.23 6.13
N VAL A 232 27.99 -20.45 6.18
CA VAL A 232 28.01 -19.04 5.79
C VAL A 232 28.51 -18.21 6.96
N TYR A 233 29.68 -17.61 6.81
CA TYR A 233 30.30 -16.77 7.83
C TYR A 233 29.97 -15.31 7.58
N VAL A 234 29.59 -14.59 8.63
CA VAL A 234 29.27 -13.17 8.61
C VAL A 234 30.04 -12.40 9.67
N HIS A 235 30.32 -11.13 9.41
CA HIS A 235 30.74 -10.17 10.42
C HIS A 235 29.78 -8.98 10.37
N ALA A 236 29.39 -8.47 11.54
CA ALA A 236 28.41 -7.41 11.69
C ALA A 236 29.01 -6.24 12.46
N HIS A 237 29.25 -5.12 11.77
CA HIS A 237 29.79 -3.91 12.38
C HIS A 237 28.65 -2.97 12.77
N TYR A 238 28.45 -2.77 14.08
CA TYR A 238 27.42 -1.87 14.62
C TYR A 238 27.85 -0.40 14.55
N ASP A 239 26.98 0.45 13.99
CA ASP A 239 27.10 1.90 14.04
C ASP A 239 26.12 2.47 15.08
N GLU A 240 26.64 3.01 16.19
CA GLU A 240 25.81 3.55 17.27
C GLU A 240 25.05 4.84 16.87
N GLN A 241 25.57 5.61 15.90
CA GLN A 241 24.97 6.86 15.44
C GLN A 241 23.73 6.59 14.60
N HIS A 242 23.84 5.67 13.64
CA HIS A 242 22.73 5.29 12.76
C HIS A 242 21.86 4.18 13.37
N ASN A 243 22.37 3.50 14.40
CA ASN A 243 21.71 2.40 15.10
C ASN A 243 21.43 1.20 14.17
N ASP A 244 22.38 0.90 13.29
CA ASP A 244 22.31 -0.14 12.27
C ASP A 244 23.64 -0.91 12.16
N PHE A 245 23.68 -1.91 11.27
CA PHE A 245 24.79 -2.84 11.10
C PHE A 245 25.19 -2.91 9.62
N ALA A 246 26.50 -2.80 9.38
CA ALA A 246 27.10 -3.17 8.10
C ALA A 246 27.56 -4.63 8.16
N ILE A 247 27.09 -5.45 7.23
CA ILE A 247 27.36 -6.90 7.19
C ILE A 247 28.44 -7.20 6.14
N SER A 248 29.42 -8.02 6.49
CA SER A 248 30.24 -8.74 5.52
C SER A 248 29.97 -10.24 5.57
N PHE A 249 30.02 -10.91 4.42
CA PHE A 249 29.80 -12.36 4.34
C PHE A 249 30.84 -13.10 3.51
N TYR A 250 31.03 -14.38 3.83
CA TYR A 250 31.88 -15.31 3.09
C TYR A 250 31.41 -16.76 3.22
N GLU A 251 31.32 -17.44 2.08
CA GLU A 251 31.29 -18.91 1.93
C GLU A 251 31.86 -19.23 0.54
N GLU A 252 32.65 -20.30 0.41
CA GLU A 252 33.44 -20.58 -0.80
C GLU A 252 32.56 -20.76 -2.05
N HIS A 253 31.50 -21.58 -1.98
CA HIS A 253 30.64 -21.87 -3.12
C HIS A 253 29.75 -20.68 -3.48
N LEU A 254 29.17 -20.01 -2.48
CA LEU A 254 28.40 -18.78 -2.62
C LEU A 254 29.22 -17.70 -3.31
N CYS A 255 30.46 -17.52 -2.86
CA CYS A 255 31.38 -16.56 -3.45
C CYS A 255 31.91 -17.02 -4.83
N SER A 256 31.82 -18.30 -5.18
CA SER A 256 32.16 -18.74 -6.54
C SER A 256 31.11 -18.34 -7.58
N LEU A 257 29.88 -17.98 -7.15
CA LEU A 257 28.82 -17.49 -8.03
C LEU A 257 29.14 -16.10 -8.61
N PRO A 258 28.55 -15.75 -9.77
CA PRO A 258 28.51 -14.37 -10.25
C PRO A 258 28.05 -13.40 -9.15
N GLU A 259 28.66 -12.22 -9.08
CA GLU A 259 28.46 -11.28 -7.98
C GLU A 259 26.99 -11.01 -7.65
N ALA A 260 26.17 -10.68 -8.66
CA ALA A 260 24.74 -10.43 -8.46
C ALA A 260 23.98 -11.65 -7.90
N GLN A 261 24.35 -12.87 -8.31
CA GLN A 261 23.74 -14.10 -7.81
C GLN A 261 24.19 -14.41 -6.38
N ALA A 262 25.46 -14.16 -6.06
CA ALA A 262 25.99 -14.33 -4.71
C ALA A 262 25.30 -13.38 -3.72
N TYR A 263 25.14 -12.10 -4.09
CA TYR A 263 24.40 -11.14 -3.26
C TYR A 263 22.93 -11.54 -3.11
N ASN A 264 22.24 -11.85 -4.21
CA ASN A 264 20.83 -12.24 -4.15
C ASN A 264 20.62 -13.48 -3.25
N ALA A 265 21.42 -14.53 -3.44
CA ALA A 265 21.36 -15.72 -2.59
C ALA A 265 21.66 -15.38 -1.12
N PHE A 266 22.67 -14.53 -0.85
CA PHE A 266 23.00 -14.13 0.51
C PHE A 266 21.87 -13.33 1.17
N TYR A 267 21.24 -12.39 0.47
CA TYR A 267 20.12 -11.62 1.03
C TYR A 267 18.97 -12.54 1.45
N ILE A 268 18.61 -13.51 0.60
CA ILE A 268 17.58 -14.50 0.92
C ILE A 268 18.00 -15.34 2.15
N MET A 269 19.23 -15.84 2.18
CA MET A 269 19.73 -16.61 3.33
C MET A 269 19.74 -15.78 4.62
N MET A 270 20.17 -14.52 4.55
CA MET A 270 20.20 -13.59 5.66
C MET A 270 18.79 -13.32 6.18
N GLU A 271 17.82 -13.03 5.32
CA GLU A 271 16.43 -12.80 5.74
C GLU A 271 15.77 -14.06 6.30
N LEU A 272 16.09 -15.24 5.76
CA LEU A 272 15.64 -16.52 6.31
C LEU A 272 16.14 -16.75 7.75
N MET A 273 17.38 -16.36 8.07
CA MET A 273 17.92 -16.50 9.43
C MET A 273 17.55 -15.33 10.36
N LEU A 274 17.69 -14.10 9.89
CA LEU A 274 17.51 -12.88 10.68
C LEU A 274 16.05 -12.46 10.83
N GLY A 275 15.22 -12.74 9.83
CA GLY A 275 13.85 -12.24 9.71
C GLY A 275 13.77 -10.91 8.95
N GLU A 276 12.70 -10.73 8.20
CA GLU A 276 12.47 -9.55 7.34
C GLU A 276 12.43 -8.25 8.16
N GLY A 277 11.83 -8.31 9.36
CA GLY A 277 11.69 -7.16 10.26
C GLY A 277 13.02 -6.60 10.76
N LEU A 278 13.89 -7.48 11.28
CA LEU A 278 15.23 -7.07 11.74
C LEU A 278 16.15 -6.72 10.57
N SER A 279 16.03 -7.43 9.44
CA SER A 279 16.73 -7.11 8.20
C SER A 279 16.45 -5.66 7.78
N TYR A 280 15.18 -5.31 7.63
CA TYR A 280 14.75 -3.98 7.21
C TYR A 280 15.18 -2.87 8.18
N GLN A 281 15.09 -3.12 9.49
CA GLN A 281 15.33 -2.11 10.52
C GLN A 281 16.81 -1.83 10.78
N TYR A 282 17.65 -2.85 10.69
CA TYR A 282 18.99 -2.81 11.28
C TYR A 282 20.10 -3.13 10.29
N ILE A 283 19.82 -3.51 9.05
CA ILE A 283 20.87 -3.79 8.07
C ILE A 283 21.03 -2.61 7.12
N ALA A 284 22.18 -1.93 7.21
CA ALA A 284 22.48 -0.76 6.40
C ALA A 284 23.04 -1.12 5.02
N ASN A 285 23.97 -2.07 5.00
CA ASN A 285 24.61 -2.55 3.78
C ASN A 285 25.21 -3.93 3.98
N VAL A 286 25.40 -4.62 2.87
CA VAL A 286 26.02 -5.94 2.81
C VAL A 286 27.18 -5.89 1.82
N LYS A 287 28.32 -6.45 2.20
CA LYS A 287 29.48 -6.62 1.33
C LYS A 287 30.00 -8.05 1.32
N ARG A 288 30.43 -8.53 0.17
CA ARG A 288 31.13 -9.80 0.07
C ARG A 288 32.60 -9.65 0.49
N ALA A 289 33.10 -10.54 1.34
CA ALA A 289 34.52 -10.61 1.69
C ALA A 289 35.30 -11.49 0.71
N GLU A 290 36.61 -11.27 0.60
CA GLU A 290 37.50 -12.06 -0.29
C GLU A 290 37.83 -13.44 0.28
N LYS A 291 37.85 -13.56 1.61
CA LYS A 291 38.17 -14.77 2.38
C LYS A 291 37.49 -14.70 3.73
N GLN A 292 37.45 -15.84 4.43
CA GLN A 292 37.02 -15.88 5.83
C GLN A 292 37.99 -15.08 6.72
N GLU A 293 37.45 -14.18 7.54
CA GLU A 293 38.19 -13.31 8.47
C GLU A 293 38.04 -13.84 9.92
N GLU A 294 38.99 -13.51 10.81
CA GLU A 294 38.99 -14.04 12.19
C GLU A 294 37.78 -13.61 13.03
N GLU A 295 37.19 -12.44 12.75
CA GLU A 295 36.06 -11.88 13.49
C GLU A 295 34.69 -12.29 12.93
N MET A 296 34.67 -13.17 11.93
CA MET A 296 33.42 -13.70 11.37
C MET A 296 32.88 -14.86 12.19
N PHE A 297 31.55 -14.93 12.30
CA PHE A 297 30.80 -15.96 12.99
C PHE A 297 29.71 -16.54 12.06
N PRO A 298 29.17 -17.74 12.34
CA PRO A 298 28.15 -18.36 11.49
C PRO A 298 26.86 -17.53 11.36
N LEU A 299 26.27 -17.49 10.17
CA LEU A 299 25.06 -16.74 9.86
C LEU A 299 23.87 -17.02 10.82
N PRO A 300 23.61 -18.25 11.29
CA PRO A 300 22.53 -18.51 12.25
C PRO A 300 22.67 -17.75 13.58
N GLU A 301 23.88 -17.32 13.95
CA GLU A 301 24.13 -16.55 15.17
C GLU A 301 23.85 -15.04 14.99
N LEU A 302 23.63 -14.57 13.76
CA LEU A 302 23.48 -13.14 13.43
C LEU A 302 22.32 -12.47 14.18
N ARG A 303 21.17 -13.13 14.27
CA ARG A 303 20.01 -12.60 14.99
C ARG A 303 20.33 -12.35 16.47
N SER A 304 20.94 -13.34 17.12
CA SER A 304 21.34 -13.24 18.52
C SER A 304 22.37 -12.13 18.71
N TYR A 305 23.39 -12.09 17.85
CA TYR A 305 24.42 -11.04 17.87
C TYR A 305 23.83 -9.62 17.77
N ILE A 306 22.96 -9.37 16.80
CA ILE A 306 22.31 -8.06 16.61
C ILE A 306 21.47 -7.69 17.84
N THR A 307 20.61 -8.60 18.30
CA THR A 307 19.69 -8.32 19.40
C THR A 307 20.43 -8.09 20.73
N GLU A 308 21.50 -8.84 20.99
CA GLU A 308 22.35 -8.67 22.17
C GLU A 308 23.17 -7.38 22.10
N THR A 309 23.71 -7.05 20.93
CA THR A 309 24.47 -5.81 20.71
C THR A 309 23.58 -4.58 20.94
N LEU A 310 22.34 -4.57 20.41
CA LEU A 310 21.37 -3.49 20.64
C LEU A 310 21.06 -3.34 22.13
N LYS A 311 20.77 -4.45 22.83
CA LYS A 311 20.49 -4.44 24.28
C LYS A 311 21.69 -3.96 25.10
N ALA A 312 22.90 -4.38 24.75
CA ALA A 312 24.13 -3.97 25.43
C ALA A 312 24.39 -2.45 25.29
N ASN A 313 23.93 -1.85 24.19
CA ASN A 313 23.98 -0.40 23.95
C ASN A 313 22.72 0.34 24.44
N GLY A 314 21.89 -0.30 25.27
CA GLY A 314 20.72 0.31 25.88
C GLY A 314 19.57 0.60 24.90
N LYS A 315 19.56 -0.04 23.73
CA LYS A 315 18.53 0.11 22.71
C LYS A 315 17.43 -0.93 22.90
N GLN A 316 16.20 -0.54 22.57
CA GLN A 316 15.10 -1.49 22.42
C GLN A 316 15.18 -2.13 21.02
N VAL A 317 14.87 -3.42 20.95
CA VAL A 317 14.79 -4.17 19.69
C VAL A 317 13.36 -4.11 19.16
N PHE A 318 13.21 -3.70 17.91
CA PHE A 318 11.94 -3.62 17.21
C PHE A 318 11.99 -4.49 15.97
N GLU A 319 11.05 -5.43 15.86
CA GLU A 319 10.92 -6.29 14.68
C GLU A 319 9.92 -5.74 13.66
N ASN A 320 9.13 -4.72 14.02
CA ASN A 320 8.21 -4.08 13.10
C ASN A 320 8.49 -2.57 12.99
N PRO A 321 8.71 -2.01 11.78
CA PRO A 321 8.88 -0.57 11.61
C PRO A 321 7.69 0.27 12.06
N LYS A 322 6.46 -0.25 12.00
CA LYS A 322 5.27 0.48 12.47
C LYS A 322 5.32 0.82 13.97
N ASP A 323 6.15 0.13 14.75
CA ASP A 323 6.24 0.30 16.20
C ASP A 323 7.28 1.37 16.62
N VAL A 324 8.01 1.94 15.66
CA VAL A 324 9.09 2.90 15.93
C VAL A 324 8.66 4.31 15.53
N PHE A 325 8.71 5.26 16.46
CA PHE A 325 8.57 6.68 16.13
C PHE A 325 9.92 7.35 15.92
N ILE A 326 10.02 8.11 14.83
CA ILE A 326 11.17 8.93 14.48
C ILE A 326 10.75 10.38 14.44
N SER A 327 11.54 11.25 15.08
CA SER A 327 11.36 12.71 14.98
C SER A 327 12.07 13.26 13.75
N TYR A 328 11.43 14.19 13.05
CA TYR A 328 12.03 14.89 11.92
C TYR A 328 11.83 16.41 12.04
N ARG A 329 12.71 17.15 11.38
CA ARG A 329 12.70 18.62 11.35
C ARG A 329 12.88 19.07 9.90
N LEU A 330 12.08 20.03 9.49
CA LEU A 330 12.14 20.65 8.17
C LEU A 330 12.26 22.17 8.33
N GLU A 331 12.72 22.82 7.27
CA GLU A 331 12.72 24.28 7.16
C GLU A 331 11.43 24.70 6.45
N PRO A 332 10.50 25.42 7.12
CA PRO A 332 9.23 25.84 6.52
C PRO A 332 9.42 26.71 5.28
N LYS A 333 8.54 26.54 4.30
CA LYS A 333 8.52 27.27 3.02
C LYS A 333 7.10 27.74 2.71
N GLU A 334 7.00 28.91 2.07
CA GLU A 334 5.73 29.33 1.45
C GLU A 334 5.42 28.43 0.25
N ASN A 335 4.24 27.82 0.25
CA ASN A 335 3.73 26.96 -0.82
C ASN A 335 2.20 26.96 -0.78
N GLU A 336 1.55 26.69 -1.92
CA GLU A 336 0.11 26.46 -2.01
C GLU A 336 -0.27 25.08 -1.47
N GLU A 337 0.62 24.09 -1.60
CA GLU A 337 0.45 22.75 -1.04
C GLU A 337 0.58 22.77 0.50
N LEU A 338 -0.19 21.90 1.15
CA LEU A 338 -0.12 21.71 2.60
C LEU A 338 1.24 21.10 3.01
N ARG A 339 1.54 21.16 4.31
CA ARG A 339 2.74 20.60 4.95
C ARG A 339 4.08 21.25 4.61
N TYR A 340 4.16 22.18 3.66
CA TYR A 340 5.39 22.96 3.45
C TYR A 340 5.67 23.93 4.61
N ASP A 341 4.67 24.19 5.45
CA ASP A 341 4.84 24.97 6.67
C ASP A 341 5.38 24.15 7.86
N VAL A 342 5.52 22.82 7.72
CA VAL A 342 5.98 21.90 8.79
C VAL A 342 7.38 22.28 9.25
N ALA A 343 7.54 22.46 10.56
CA ALA A 343 8.84 22.69 11.19
C ALA A 343 9.35 21.45 11.92
N ILE A 344 8.45 20.72 12.59
CA ILE A 344 8.79 19.52 13.35
C ILE A 344 7.64 18.52 13.28
N GLY A 345 7.99 17.24 13.24
CA GLY A 345 7.01 16.17 13.33
C GLY A 345 7.60 14.89 13.87
N THR A 346 6.72 13.92 14.07
CA THR A 346 7.02 12.55 14.44
C THR A 346 6.30 11.63 13.47
N THR A 347 6.96 10.59 13.00
CA THR A 347 6.37 9.61 12.07
C THR A 347 6.84 8.20 12.40
N ARG A 348 6.00 7.22 12.12
CA ARG A 348 6.35 5.80 12.03
C ARG A 348 6.77 5.40 10.62
N PHE A 349 6.40 6.19 9.61
CA PHE A 349 6.61 5.89 8.19
C PHE A 349 7.39 7.02 7.50
N SER A 350 8.70 7.06 7.70
CA SER A 350 9.57 8.14 7.19
C SER A 350 9.55 8.25 5.66
N HIS A 351 9.57 7.14 4.93
CA HIS A 351 9.57 7.15 3.46
C HIS A 351 8.29 7.74 2.86
N LEU A 352 7.13 7.54 3.51
CA LEU A 352 5.89 8.22 3.12
C LEU A 352 6.02 9.75 3.22
N ILE A 353 6.72 10.26 4.25
CA ILE A 353 7.02 11.69 4.38
C ILE A 353 7.94 12.15 3.24
N SER A 354 9.02 11.41 2.97
CA SER A 354 9.96 11.75 1.91
C SER A 354 9.27 11.83 0.55
N GLN A 355 8.48 10.81 0.20
CA GLN A 355 7.75 10.75 -1.06
C GLN A 355 6.76 11.90 -1.24
N TYR A 356 6.06 12.32 -0.18
CA TYR A 356 5.20 13.51 -0.25
C TYR A 356 5.98 14.75 -0.70
N TYR A 357 7.18 15.00 -0.15
CA TYR A 357 7.99 16.17 -0.53
C TYR A 357 8.74 16.01 -1.85
N GLU A 358 8.92 14.77 -2.32
CA GLU A 358 9.52 14.42 -3.62
C GLU A 358 8.49 14.41 -4.76
N ASP A 359 7.20 14.58 -4.45
CA ASP A 359 6.08 14.41 -5.39
C ASP A 359 6.06 13.01 -6.03
N ASP A 360 6.40 12.00 -5.23
CA ASP A 360 6.36 10.60 -5.60
C ASP A 360 5.12 9.95 -4.96
N THR A 361 4.29 9.31 -5.77
CA THR A 361 3.05 8.64 -5.33
C THR A 361 3.21 7.12 -5.19
N GLY A 362 4.39 6.56 -5.45
CA GLY A 362 4.59 5.11 -5.54
C GLY A 362 4.17 4.33 -4.28
N LEU A 363 4.47 4.83 -3.08
CA LEU A 363 4.05 4.18 -1.84
C LEU A 363 2.56 4.40 -1.56
N PHE A 364 2.05 5.60 -1.84
CA PHE A 364 0.63 5.91 -1.72
C PHE A 364 -0.20 4.98 -2.61
N ASP A 365 0.22 4.77 -3.86
CA ASP A 365 -0.46 3.92 -4.83
C ASP A 365 -0.36 2.44 -4.48
N LYS A 366 0.79 1.99 -3.94
CA LYS A 366 0.94 0.63 -3.40
C LYS A 366 -0.01 0.36 -2.24
N LEU A 367 -0.13 1.30 -1.29
CA LEU A 367 -1.10 1.20 -0.19
C LEU A 367 -2.54 1.19 -0.73
N ASN A 368 -2.84 2.10 -1.67
CA ASN A 368 -4.13 2.18 -2.34
C ASN A 368 -4.48 0.90 -3.08
N GLY A 369 -3.53 0.22 -3.73
CA GLY A 369 -3.74 -1.07 -4.40
C GLY A 369 -4.37 -2.14 -3.51
N PHE A 370 -4.08 -2.11 -2.20
CA PHE A 370 -4.68 -2.98 -1.18
C PHE A 370 -6.05 -2.52 -0.69
N GLY A 371 -6.51 -1.33 -1.08
CA GLY A 371 -7.69 -0.66 -0.54
C GLY A 371 -7.42 0.09 0.77
N ALA A 372 -6.16 0.32 1.12
CA ALA A 372 -5.76 1.17 2.25
C ALA A 372 -5.35 2.56 1.76
N GLN A 373 -5.51 3.60 2.56
CA GLN A 373 -5.22 4.97 2.12
C GLN A 373 -4.42 5.72 3.17
N ALA A 374 -3.23 6.18 2.77
CA ALA A 374 -2.48 7.13 3.57
C ALA A 374 -3.12 8.52 3.44
N VAL A 375 -3.42 9.15 4.57
CA VAL A 375 -4.07 10.46 4.63
C VAL A 375 -3.45 11.29 5.75
N PHE A 376 -3.70 12.60 5.73
CA PHE A 376 -3.48 13.43 6.89
C PHE A 376 -4.69 14.33 7.17
N LEU A 377 -4.99 14.49 8.46
CA LEU A 377 -5.89 15.55 8.93
C LEU A 377 -5.08 16.82 9.11
N ALA A 378 -5.53 17.91 8.52
CA ALA A 378 -4.97 19.24 8.72
C ALA A 378 -5.97 20.11 9.48
N PHE A 379 -5.49 20.86 10.47
CA PHE A 379 -6.27 21.91 11.09
C PHE A 379 -5.43 23.18 11.23
N PRO A 380 -5.76 24.24 10.47
CA PRO A 380 -5.08 25.51 10.56
C PRO A 380 -5.38 26.19 11.89
N TYR A 381 -4.43 27.02 12.33
CA TYR A 381 -4.58 27.88 13.50
C TYR A 381 -3.96 29.24 13.20
N ASP A 382 -4.51 30.29 13.81
CA ASP A 382 -4.01 31.65 13.59
C ASP A 382 -2.57 31.80 14.10
N ASN A 383 -1.80 32.74 13.52
CA ASN A 383 -0.43 32.98 13.96
C ASN A 383 -0.41 33.56 15.39
N ILE A 384 -0.33 32.65 16.35
CA ILE A 384 -0.63 32.85 17.77
C ILE A 384 0.65 32.98 18.60
N GLY A 385 0.51 33.50 19.83
CA GLY A 385 1.62 33.63 20.77
C GLY A 385 2.24 32.26 21.14
N ALA A 386 3.43 32.27 21.75
CA ALA A 386 4.13 31.02 22.09
C ALA A 386 3.33 30.10 23.04
N GLU A 387 2.56 30.66 23.97
CA GLU A 387 1.70 29.89 24.89
C GLU A 387 0.54 29.20 24.15
N GLU A 388 -0.07 29.90 23.20
CA GLU A 388 -1.17 29.38 22.39
C GLU A 388 -0.67 28.30 21.41
N ARG A 389 0.53 28.46 20.82
CA ARG A 389 1.16 27.39 20.02
C ARG A 389 1.35 26.10 20.82
N LYS A 390 1.76 26.22 22.08
CA LYS A 390 1.87 25.06 22.98
C LYS A 390 0.49 24.44 23.24
N ALA A 391 -0.54 25.25 23.45
CA ALA A 391 -1.90 24.75 23.65
C ALA A 391 -2.43 23.99 22.41
N VAL A 392 -2.14 24.47 21.19
CA VAL A 392 -2.50 23.78 19.94
C VAL A 392 -1.75 22.45 19.81
N LEU A 393 -0.46 22.42 20.15
CA LEU A 393 0.32 21.18 20.16
C LEU A 393 -0.21 20.17 21.19
N ASP A 394 -0.49 20.62 22.41
CA ASP A 394 -1.10 19.79 23.46
C ASP A 394 -2.49 19.29 23.04
N PHE A 395 -3.24 20.09 22.28
CA PHE A 395 -4.51 19.68 21.68
C PHE A 395 -4.32 18.61 20.60
N ARG A 396 -3.35 18.76 19.70
CA ARG A 396 -3.01 17.76 18.67
C ARG A 396 -2.80 16.39 19.31
N TYR A 397 -1.93 16.29 20.32
CA TYR A 397 -1.66 15.01 20.99
C TYR A 397 -2.91 14.42 21.65
N LYS A 398 -3.77 15.24 22.25
CA LYS A 398 -5.04 14.75 22.82
C LYS A 398 -5.99 14.23 21.74
N LEU A 399 -6.03 14.90 20.59
CA LEU A 399 -6.87 14.50 19.47
C LEU A 399 -6.36 13.21 18.83
N GLU A 400 -5.04 13.07 18.65
CA GLU A 400 -4.37 11.83 18.22
C GLU A 400 -4.74 10.65 19.12
N ASP A 401 -4.53 10.80 20.42
CA ASP A 401 -4.88 9.80 21.43
C ASP A 401 -6.35 9.39 21.36
N ARG A 402 -7.24 10.36 21.14
CA ARG A 402 -8.68 10.14 21.07
C ARG A 402 -9.07 9.40 19.80
N ILE A 403 -8.59 9.85 18.64
CA ILE A 403 -8.82 9.20 17.34
C ILE A 403 -8.28 7.76 17.38
N GLU A 404 -7.08 7.56 17.90
CA GLU A 404 -6.46 6.24 17.98
C GLU A 404 -7.28 5.28 18.87
N LYS A 405 -7.71 5.73 20.05
CA LYS A 405 -8.45 4.89 21.01
C LYS A 405 -9.91 4.65 20.61
N GLU A 406 -10.64 5.71 20.24
CA GLU A 406 -12.10 5.67 20.02
C GLU A 406 -12.48 5.24 18.61
N ILE A 407 -11.58 5.36 17.63
CA ILE A 407 -11.89 5.08 16.21
C ILE A 407 -10.97 4.01 15.65
N LEU A 408 -9.66 4.24 15.62
CA LEU A 408 -8.72 3.37 14.91
C LEU A 408 -8.64 1.98 15.55
N ASN A 409 -8.35 1.91 16.86
CA ASN A 409 -8.17 0.66 17.58
C ASN A 409 -9.49 -0.08 17.84
N GLN A 410 -10.54 0.65 18.23
CA GLN A 410 -11.82 0.04 18.59
C GLN A 410 -12.46 -0.70 17.41
N ASP A 411 -12.34 -0.14 16.21
CA ASP A 411 -13.00 -0.67 15.02
C ASP A 411 -12.04 -1.27 14.00
N GLY A 412 -10.73 -1.18 14.25
CA GLY A 412 -9.71 -1.63 13.32
C GLY A 412 -9.78 -0.86 12.00
N LEU A 413 -9.89 0.47 12.07
CA LEU A 413 -10.07 1.34 10.90
C LEU A 413 -8.78 1.90 10.33
N GLY A 414 -7.66 1.75 11.02
CA GLY A 414 -6.38 2.25 10.55
C GLY A 414 -5.30 2.29 11.62
N LEU A 415 -4.23 3.01 11.33
CA LEU A 415 -3.11 3.28 12.22
C LEU A 415 -2.83 4.78 12.28
N LEU A 416 -2.50 5.27 13.47
CA LEU A 416 -1.86 6.57 13.63
C LEU A 416 -0.40 6.42 13.18
N LEU A 417 0.00 7.13 12.14
CA LEU A 417 1.40 7.15 11.67
C LEU A 417 2.21 8.20 12.42
N GLY A 418 1.59 9.30 12.82
CA GLY A 418 2.22 10.35 13.59
C GLY A 418 1.52 11.68 13.40
N GLY A 419 2.30 12.75 13.46
CA GLY A 419 1.77 14.09 13.28
C GLY A 419 2.86 15.14 13.26
N ALA A 420 2.49 16.31 12.78
CA ALA A 420 3.41 17.41 12.53
C ALA A 420 2.84 18.74 12.99
N SER A 421 3.73 19.68 13.28
CA SER A 421 3.40 21.05 13.60
C SER A 421 4.16 21.98 12.67
N GLY A 422 3.40 22.72 11.88
CA GLY A 422 3.91 23.76 11.02
C GLY A 422 3.84 25.14 11.64
N THR A 423 4.01 26.17 10.81
CA THR A 423 3.90 27.56 11.26
C THR A 423 2.46 28.05 11.31
N GLY A 424 1.55 27.46 10.52
CA GLY A 424 0.14 27.84 10.44
C GLY A 424 -0.85 26.68 10.57
N SER A 425 -0.39 25.42 10.50
CA SER A 425 -1.25 24.24 10.63
C SER A 425 -0.64 23.15 11.50
N CYS A 426 -1.51 22.33 12.08
CA CYS A 426 -1.13 21.05 12.68
C CYS A 426 -1.68 19.90 11.83
N TYR A 427 -0.96 18.79 11.85
CA TYR A 427 -1.23 17.63 11.02
C TYR A 427 -1.27 16.35 11.85
N ILE A 428 -2.22 15.46 11.56
CA ILE A 428 -2.28 14.10 12.11
C ILE A 428 -2.23 13.13 10.93
N ASP A 429 -1.20 12.30 10.90
CA ASP A 429 -0.88 11.42 9.78
C ASP A 429 -1.44 10.02 10.07
N LEU A 430 -2.22 9.46 9.13
CA LEU A 430 -2.98 8.23 9.32
C LEU A 430 -2.81 7.29 8.13
N LEU A 431 -2.82 5.98 8.40
CA LEU A 431 -3.07 4.96 7.39
C LEU A 431 -4.44 4.35 7.65
N LEU A 432 -5.40 4.57 6.77
CA LEU A 432 -6.78 4.09 6.91
C LEU A 432 -6.99 2.78 6.13
N TYR A 433 -7.60 1.79 6.77
CA TYR A 433 -8.00 0.54 6.12
C TYR A 433 -9.41 0.59 5.54
N ASP A 434 -10.18 1.62 5.92
CA ASP A 434 -11.51 1.93 5.42
C ASP A 434 -11.80 3.43 5.62
N VAL A 435 -11.66 4.21 4.55
CA VAL A 435 -11.77 5.67 4.61
C VAL A 435 -13.20 6.11 4.93
N ASN A 436 -14.20 5.46 4.32
CA ASN A 436 -15.60 5.86 4.49
C ASN A 436 -16.07 5.58 5.92
N ALA A 437 -15.76 4.39 6.46
CA ALA A 437 -16.11 4.07 7.84
C ALA A 437 -15.35 4.93 8.88
N PHE A 438 -14.13 5.37 8.55
CA PHE A 438 -13.40 6.36 9.36
C PHE A 438 -14.09 7.73 9.35
N LEU A 439 -14.45 8.23 8.16
CA LEU A 439 -15.12 9.52 7.98
C LEU A 439 -16.44 9.60 8.78
N ASP A 440 -17.26 8.55 8.72
CA ASP A 440 -18.53 8.47 9.45
C ASP A 440 -18.38 8.69 10.96
N LYS A 441 -17.23 8.29 11.52
CA LYS A 441 -16.95 8.38 12.97
C LYS A 441 -16.20 9.64 13.34
N VAL A 442 -15.15 9.96 12.60
CA VAL A 442 -14.25 11.07 12.94
C VAL A 442 -14.98 12.40 12.87
N VAL A 443 -15.90 12.60 11.91
CA VAL A 443 -16.66 13.84 11.78
C VAL A 443 -17.45 14.16 13.06
N SER A 444 -18.02 13.15 13.72
CA SER A 444 -18.73 13.33 14.99
C SER A 444 -17.81 13.81 16.11
N VAL A 445 -16.60 13.24 16.20
CA VAL A 445 -15.57 13.64 17.17
C VAL A 445 -15.07 15.06 16.90
N LEU A 446 -14.78 15.39 15.64
CA LEU A 446 -14.24 16.70 15.26
C LEU A 446 -15.24 17.85 15.50
N ARG A 447 -16.55 17.58 15.39
CA ARG A 447 -17.61 18.56 15.69
C ARG A 447 -17.63 19.04 17.14
N GLU A 448 -17.05 18.29 18.07
CA GLU A 448 -16.90 18.72 19.47
C GLU A 448 -15.87 19.85 19.64
N TYR A 449 -15.07 20.11 18.60
CA TYR A 449 -14.00 21.11 18.60
C TYR A 449 -14.28 22.20 17.58
N SER A 450 -15.43 22.88 17.73
CA SER A 450 -15.91 23.91 16.79
C SER A 450 -14.99 25.12 16.63
N GLN A 451 -13.98 25.28 17.50
CA GLN A 451 -12.95 26.31 17.37
C GLN A 451 -11.90 26.02 16.28
N TYR A 452 -11.88 24.81 15.72
CA TYR A 452 -10.97 24.42 14.66
C TYR A 452 -11.74 24.03 13.40
N SER A 453 -11.19 24.38 12.26
CA SER A 453 -11.59 23.80 10.98
C SER A 453 -10.70 22.60 10.66
N PHE A 454 -11.31 21.49 10.27
CA PHE A 454 -10.59 20.25 9.97
C PHE A 454 -10.75 19.90 8.50
N TYR A 455 -9.65 19.49 7.89
CA TYR A 455 -9.57 19.05 6.51
C TYR A 455 -8.91 17.68 6.47
N LEU A 456 -9.39 16.81 5.59
CA LEU A 456 -8.72 15.56 5.23
C LEU A 456 -8.10 15.72 3.85
N SER A 457 -6.86 15.29 3.74
CA SER A 457 -6.11 15.22 2.49
C SER A 457 -5.55 13.82 2.32
N ASP A 458 -5.49 13.35 1.08
CA ASP A 458 -4.63 12.22 0.76
C ASP A 458 -3.17 12.60 1.03
N PHE A 459 -2.34 11.60 1.37
CA PHE A 459 -0.91 11.80 1.61
C PHE A 459 -0.12 11.91 0.30
N ARG A 460 -0.52 12.84 -0.57
CA ARG A 460 0.10 13.19 -1.85
C ARG A 460 -0.17 14.67 -2.17
N GLN A 461 0.64 15.27 -3.03
CA GLN A 461 0.39 16.63 -3.52
C GLN A 461 -0.78 16.66 -4.51
N HIS A 462 -1.26 17.87 -4.83
CA HIS A 462 -2.23 18.10 -5.90
C HIS A 462 -3.57 17.38 -5.71
N CYS A 463 -3.98 17.14 -4.46
CA CYS A 463 -5.25 16.48 -4.15
C CYS A 463 -6.29 17.45 -3.57
N MET A 464 -7.56 17.11 -3.75
CA MET A 464 -8.65 17.92 -3.20
C MET A 464 -8.76 17.76 -1.68
N LEU A 465 -8.86 18.91 -0.98
CA LEU A 465 -9.09 18.93 0.46
C LEU A 465 -10.57 18.67 0.78
N THR A 466 -10.83 17.64 1.57
CA THR A 466 -12.18 17.35 2.07
C THR A 466 -12.38 18.04 3.41
N ARG A 467 -13.22 19.08 3.46
CA ARG A 467 -13.58 19.75 4.71
C ARG A 467 -14.46 18.83 5.58
N LEU A 468 -14.07 18.64 6.84
CA LEU A 468 -14.75 17.76 7.80
C LEU A 468 -15.55 18.53 8.88
N SER A 469 -15.21 19.78 9.14
CA SER A 469 -15.95 20.66 10.06
C SER A 469 -17.11 21.37 9.37
N ALA A 470 -18.13 21.77 10.14
CA ALA A 470 -19.20 22.61 9.62
C ALA A 470 -18.66 23.99 9.15
N PRO A 471 -19.30 24.66 8.18
CA PRO A 471 -18.97 26.04 7.82
C PRO A 471 -19.01 26.95 9.04
N THR A 472 -18.01 27.80 9.22
CA THR A 472 -18.03 28.87 10.21
C THR A 472 -18.64 30.13 9.59
N GLU A 473 -19.32 30.99 10.37
CA GLU A 473 -19.91 32.26 9.89
C GLU A 473 -18.89 33.22 9.25
N SER A 474 -17.59 32.92 9.35
CA SER A 474 -16.48 33.65 8.72
C SER A 474 -16.16 33.22 7.29
N ASP A 475 -16.86 32.23 6.74
CA ASP A 475 -16.53 31.61 5.45
C ASP A 475 -17.40 32.10 4.27
N ASP A 476 -18.27 33.10 4.51
CA ASP A 476 -19.09 33.79 3.51
C ASP A 476 -18.47 35.13 3.06
#